data_AF-A0A914ABY0-F1
#
_entry.id   AF-A0A914ABY0-F1
#
_cell.length_a   1.000
_cell.length_b   1.000
_cell.length_c   1.000
_cell.angle_alpha   90.00
_cell.angle_beta   90.00
_cell.angle_gamma   90.00
#
_symmetry.space_group_name_H-M   'P 1'
#
loop_
_entity.id
_entity.type
_entity.pdbx_description
1 polymer ?
#
loop_
_entity_poly.entity_id
_entity_poly.type
_entity_poly.pdbx_seq_one_letter_code
_entity_poly.pdbx_strand_id
1 'polypeptide(L)'
;MLGWVVWNVMRDAEEVQSDISCSFSVNKAEVTAVAEVDQLKHLDRLVRETINMDFPERLIDDKKEHSQEDIRFLASVNKSITHRDGHYCIGLPFKAEDVKLPDNKSMALKRLDSLKHKLQRNSEFGSDYKEFMFKIMSEGYAEKVPQEDLHRPGGRVWYIPHHAVYHPRKPDKIRVVFDCAATYLGSSLNNVLLQGPDLTNSLMGVLLRFRQEEIAIMGDIATMFFHVRVPSEDRDCLRFFWWPNANLKEQPVAYRLKVHPFGAVSSPSCSSFALKQTVEDNVGDYGEASCDIVKRSFYVDDCLVSVGTEQEAAHLIQSTTALCKQGGFHLTKWVSNSHQVLQTVPIEERAKDIRELSMENQNLPNERALGVYWFVESDSLGFKVSLPKQPATRRGILSFTSSVYDPLGIAAIFVLKAKILLQSLCRRDIGWDEEIQGEDLRIWNQWLSEVKDLDQLRIRRCYKPSGFGQVVSCQLHIFADASDVGYGVAAYLRLCDEFGRVSCSLVTGKARVAPLKKMTIPRMELTAATIAVRLGKVLTQELDCNIHGTYYWTDSMTVLRYLANESCRFQTFVANRIAIIRDASCLQQWKYVNTKFNPADCATCGQ
;
A
#
# COMPACT_ATOMS: atom_id res chain seq x y z
N MET A 1 6.51 -0.58 15.91
CA MET A 1 7.09 0.16 14.76
C MET A 1 7.57 -0.78 13.66
N LEU A 2 8.27 -1.87 13.99
CA LEU A 2 8.58 -2.98 13.04
C LEU A 2 7.32 -3.65 12.47
N GLY A 3 6.27 -3.82 13.27
CA GLY A 3 5.02 -4.46 12.83
C GLY A 3 4.34 -3.80 11.63
N TRP A 4 4.39 -2.47 11.46
CA TRP A 4 3.77 -1.78 10.30
C TRP A 4 4.63 -1.88 9.03
N VAL A 5 5.95 -1.88 9.17
CA VAL A 5 6.91 -2.02 8.06
C VAL A 5 6.95 -3.46 7.55
N VAL A 6 6.88 -4.43 8.47
CA VAL A 6 6.71 -5.85 8.14
C VAL A 6 5.31 -6.12 7.59
N TRP A 7 4.24 -5.52 8.13
CA TRP A 7 2.87 -5.69 7.60
C TRP A 7 2.68 -5.19 6.16
N ASN A 8 3.32 -4.08 5.76
CA ASN A 8 3.22 -3.62 4.36
C ASN A 8 4.03 -4.49 3.38
N VAL A 9 5.11 -5.13 3.85
CA VAL A 9 5.87 -6.11 3.04
C VAL A 9 5.20 -7.48 3.04
N MET A 10 4.41 -7.80 4.07
CA MET A 10 3.75 -9.10 4.26
C MET A 10 2.30 -9.17 3.77
N ARG A 11 1.63 -8.03 3.51
CA ARG A 11 0.30 -8.04 2.88
C ARG A 11 0.31 -8.69 1.49
N ASP A 12 1.41 -8.56 0.76
CA ASP A 12 1.59 -9.21 -0.54
C ASP A 12 2.00 -10.68 -0.43
N ALA A 13 2.32 -11.19 0.77
CA ALA A 13 3.08 -12.44 0.93
C ALA A 13 2.41 -13.59 1.69
N GLU A 14 1.39 -13.42 2.54
CA GLU A 14 0.76 -14.60 3.17
C GLU A 14 -0.67 -14.37 3.67
N GLU A 15 -1.59 -15.14 3.09
CA GLU A 15 -2.81 -15.61 3.75
C GLU A 15 -2.62 -17.12 3.98
N VAL A 16 -1.91 -17.48 5.04
CA VAL A 16 -1.93 -18.85 5.57
C VAL A 16 -2.01 -18.78 7.10
N GLN A 17 -3.11 -19.35 7.59
CA GLN A 17 -3.43 -19.72 8.98
C GLN A 17 -3.97 -18.63 9.92
N SER A 18 -5.30 -18.64 9.97
CA SER A 18 -6.11 -18.64 11.18
C SER A 18 -5.42 -19.30 12.39
N ASP A 19 -5.73 -18.75 13.56
CA ASP A 19 -5.24 -19.12 14.90
C ASP A 19 -3.96 -18.39 15.33
N ILE A 20 -4.13 -17.25 16.01
CA ILE A 20 -3.65 -17.03 17.38
C ILE A 20 -4.26 -15.71 17.88
N SER A 21 -5.19 -15.85 18.83
CA SER A 21 -5.66 -14.79 19.71
C SER A 21 -4.50 -14.32 20.60
N CYS A 22 -4.01 -13.09 20.42
CA CYS A 22 -3.12 -12.45 21.40
C CYS A 22 -3.93 -11.58 22.37
N SER A 23 -4.40 -12.19 23.46
CA SER A 23 -4.85 -11.48 24.66
C SER A 23 -3.63 -11.03 25.48
N PHE A 24 -3.43 -9.73 25.68
CA PHE A 24 -2.47 -9.21 26.65
C PHE A 24 -3.18 -8.79 27.93
N SER A 25 -2.97 -9.53 29.01
CA SER A 25 -3.25 -9.10 30.39
C SER A 25 -1.95 -8.94 31.16
N VAL A 26 -1.80 -7.80 31.84
CA VAL A 26 -0.60 -7.36 32.53
C VAL A 26 -0.48 -8.02 33.91
N ASN A 27 0.65 -8.69 34.19
CA ASN A 27 1.37 -8.57 35.46
C ASN A 27 2.87 -8.93 35.32
N LYS A 28 3.66 -7.85 35.40
CA LYS A 28 5.09 -7.61 35.71
C LYS A 28 6.09 -8.77 35.89
N ALA A 29 7.16 -8.62 35.09
CA ALA A 29 8.58 -8.96 35.29
C ALA A 29 9.12 -10.28 34.70
N GLU A 30 8.47 -11.44 34.87
CA GLU A 30 8.98 -12.69 34.25
C GLU A 30 8.37 -12.99 32.86
N VAL A 31 7.18 -12.47 32.57
CA VAL A 31 6.47 -12.69 31.29
C VAL A 31 7.07 -11.86 30.14
N THR A 32 7.75 -10.75 30.44
CA THR A 32 8.29 -9.85 29.41
C THR A 32 9.42 -10.49 28.62
N ALA A 33 10.31 -11.23 29.30
CA ALA A 33 11.44 -11.90 28.64
C ALA A 33 10.97 -13.05 27.75
N VAL A 34 9.97 -13.83 28.19
CA VAL A 34 9.39 -14.92 27.39
C VAL A 34 8.66 -14.36 26.16
N ALA A 35 7.86 -13.30 26.34
CA ALA A 35 7.14 -12.65 25.24
C ALA A 35 8.09 -11.98 24.23
N GLU A 36 9.19 -11.37 24.69
CA GLU A 36 10.21 -10.78 23.83
C GLU A 36 11.00 -11.84 23.06
N VAL A 37 11.36 -12.95 23.71
CA VAL A 37 12.02 -14.10 23.07
C VAL A 37 11.10 -14.74 22.01
N ASP A 38 9.80 -14.90 22.28
CA ASP A 38 8.86 -15.45 21.31
C ASP A 38 8.60 -14.48 20.14
N GLN A 39 8.56 -13.17 20.40
CA GLN A 39 8.53 -12.16 19.34
C GLN A 39 9.79 -12.19 18.47
N LEU A 40 10.96 -12.38 19.08
CA LEU A 40 12.23 -12.47 18.36
C LEU A 40 12.35 -13.75 17.54
N LYS A 41 11.88 -14.88 18.06
CA LYS A 41 11.78 -16.14 17.32
C LYS A 41 10.82 -16.02 16.14
N HIS A 42 9.67 -15.38 16.36
CA HIS A 42 8.72 -15.10 15.29
C HIS A 42 9.35 -14.20 14.22
N LEU A 43 10.04 -13.12 14.61
CA LEU A 43 10.75 -12.24 13.68
C LEU A 43 11.83 -12.99 12.90
N ASP A 44 12.60 -13.86 13.56
CA ASP A 44 13.61 -14.70 12.92
C ASP A 44 12.98 -15.64 11.89
N ARG A 45 11.85 -16.28 12.24
CA ARG A 45 11.07 -17.11 11.32
C ARG A 45 10.62 -16.31 10.09
N LEU A 46 9.98 -15.16 10.29
CA LEU A 46 9.48 -14.30 9.22
C LEU A 46 10.59 -13.83 8.28
N VAL A 47 11.77 -13.49 8.82
CA VAL A 47 12.92 -13.03 8.02
C VAL A 47 13.51 -14.19 7.23
N ARG A 48 13.64 -15.38 7.83
CA ARG A 48 14.09 -16.57 7.12
C ARG A 48 13.09 -17.01 6.04
N GLU A 49 11.80 -16.93 6.31
CA GLU A 49 10.74 -17.18 5.32
C GLU A 49 10.86 -16.18 4.17
N THR A 50 10.98 -14.88 4.46
CA THR A 50 11.15 -13.84 3.43
C THR A 50 12.39 -14.07 2.54
N ILE A 51 13.50 -14.52 3.12
CA ILE A 51 14.73 -14.85 2.38
C ILE A 51 14.55 -16.10 1.52
N ASN A 52 13.80 -17.09 1.99
CA ASN A 52 13.64 -18.39 1.33
C ASN A 52 12.45 -18.44 0.35
N MET A 53 11.52 -17.50 0.46
CA MET A 53 10.36 -17.40 -0.43
C MET A 53 10.79 -16.82 -1.79
N ASP A 54 10.29 -17.40 -2.88
CA ASP A 54 10.32 -16.77 -4.21
C ASP A 54 9.53 -15.44 -4.16
N PHE A 55 9.58 -14.59 -5.20
CA PHE A 55 8.77 -13.37 -5.19
C PHE A 55 7.27 -13.64 -4.92
N PRO A 56 6.57 -12.75 -4.17
CA PRO A 56 5.13 -12.88 -3.87
C PRO A 56 4.25 -12.83 -5.13
N GLU A 57 4.81 -12.54 -6.31
CA GLU A 57 4.08 -12.52 -7.58
C GLU A 57 3.60 -13.90 -8.08
N ARG A 58 3.32 -14.84 -7.18
CA ARG A 58 2.30 -15.87 -7.41
C ARG A 58 0.92 -15.26 -7.76
N LEU A 59 0.73 -13.96 -7.45
CA LEU A 59 -0.46 -13.14 -7.72
C LEU A 59 -1.10 -13.25 -9.12
N ILE A 60 -0.37 -13.72 -10.14
CA ILE A 60 -0.89 -13.82 -11.52
C ILE A 60 -0.99 -15.25 -12.03
N ASP A 61 -0.35 -16.21 -11.36
CA ASP A 61 -0.52 -17.62 -11.71
C ASP A 61 -1.84 -18.12 -11.09
N ASP A 62 -2.19 -17.61 -9.90
CA ASP A 62 -3.47 -17.85 -9.23
C ASP A 62 -4.17 -16.51 -8.96
N LYS A 63 -5.01 -16.04 -9.90
CA LYS A 63 -5.94 -14.93 -9.60
C LYS A 63 -6.83 -15.42 -8.45
N LYS A 64 -6.69 -14.80 -7.28
CA LYS A 64 -7.44 -15.22 -6.11
C LYS A 64 -8.91 -14.90 -6.34
N GLU A 65 -9.68 -15.93 -6.67
CA GLU A 65 -11.12 -15.83 -6.78
C GLU A 65 -11.72 -15.47 -5.42
N HIS A 66 -12.92 -14.88 -5.45
CA HIS A 66 -13.65 -14.52 -4.24
C HIS A 66 -13.85 -15.74 -3.34
N SER A 67 -13.48 -15.60 -2.07
CA SER A 67 -13.79 -16.60 -1.05
C SER A 67 -15.30 -16.68 -0.80
N GLN A 68 -15.75 -17.71 -0.09
CA GLN A 68 -17.15 -17.78 0.37
C GLN A 68 -17.52 -16.63 1.31
N GLU A 69 -16.55 -16.06 2.05
CA GLU A 69 -16.80 -14.85 2.85
C GLU A 69 -16.95 -13.61 1.96
N ASP A 70 -16.17 -13.49 0.89
CA ASP A 70 -16.26 -12.38 -0.07
C ASP A 70 -17.57 -12.41 -0.84
N ILE A 71 -18.02 -13.59 -1.29
CA ILE A 71 -19.31 -13.75 -1.95
C ILE A 71 -20.45 -13.35 -1.00
N ARG A 72 -20.41 -13.78 0.27
CA ARG A 72 -21.39 -13.38 1.29
C ARG A 72 -21.35 -11.88 1.57
N PHE A 73 -20.16 -11.28 1.62
CA PHE A 73 -20.00 -9.85 1.79
C PHE A 73 -20.65 -9.09 0.63
N LEU A 74 -20.31 -9.46 -0.61
CA LEU A 74 -20.85 -8.81 -1.81
C LEU A 74 -22.37 -8.95 -1.88
N ALA A 75 -22.92 -10.12 -1.53
CA ALA A 75 -24.37 -10.31 -1.45
C ALA A 75 -25.01 -9.41 -0.38
N SER A 76 -24.39 -9.29 0.80
CA SER A 76 -24.87 -8.42 1.89
C SER A 76 -24.83 -6.94 1.51
N VAL A 77 -23.75 -6.48 0.90
CA VAL A 77 -23.58 -5.09 0.47
C VAL A 77 -24.55 -4.76 -0.66
N ASN A 78 -24.64 -5.59 -1.69
CA ASN A 78 -25.60 -5.39 -2.79
C ASN A 78 -27.06 -5.35 -2.30
N LYS A 79 -27.42 -6.17 -1.30
CA LYS A 79 -28.76 -6.19 -0.73
C LYS A 79 -29.08 -4.92 0.09
N SER A 80 -28.07 -4.30 0.71
CA SER A 80 -28.26 -3.21 1.67
C SER A 80 -27.94 -1.82 1.13
N ILE A 81 -27.19 -1.74 0.03
CA ILE A 81 -26.76 -0.46 -0.53
C ILE A 81 -27.95 0.36 -1.01
N THR A 82 -28.02 1.61 -0.55
CA THR A 82 -29.00 2.59 -1.01
C THR A 82 -28.32 3.94 -1.17
N HIS A 83 -28.75 4.74 -2.14
CA HIS A 83 -28.28 6.12 -2.30
C HIS A 83 -29.34 7.08 -1.75
N ARG A 84 -28.98 7.88 -0.75
CA ARG A 84 -29.87 8.83 -0.08
C ARG A 84 -29.12 10.08 0.33
N ASP A 85 -29.73 11.25 0.12
CA ASP A 85 -29.16 12.56 0.45
C ASP A 85 -27.76 12.78 -0.15
N GLY A 86 -27.50 12.24 -1.35
CA GLY A 86 -26.20 12.35 -2.01
C GLY A 86 -25.11 11.44 -1.44
N HIS A 87 -25.44 10.48 -0.58
CA HIS A 87 -24.48 9.52 -0.02
C HIS A 87 -24.98 8.09 -0.16
N TYR A 88 -24.04 7.16 -0.36
CA TYR A 88 -24.32 5.74 -0.20
C TYR A 88 -24.48 5.37 1.27
N CYS A 89 -25.47 4.52 1.55
CA CYS A 89 -25.75 3.94 2.85
C CYS A 89 -25.66 2.42 2.71
N ILE A 90 -24.72 1.80 3.43
CA ILE A 90 -24.43 0.36 3.37
C ILE A 90 -24.57 -0.23 4.78
N GLY A 91 -25.34 -1.31 4.90
CA GLY A 91 -25.50 -2.05 6.15
C GLY A 91 -24.18 -2.63 6.65
N LEU A 92 -24.06 -2.86 7.96
CA LEU A 92 -22.90 -3.56 8.50
C LEU A 92 -22.95 -5.03 8.00
N PRO A 93 -21.92 -5.52 7.30
CA PRO A 93 -21.96 -6.85 6.67
C PRO A 93 -21.69 -7.93 7.72
N PHE A 94 -22.70 -8.26 8.52
CA PHE A 94 -22.58 -9.26 9.57
C PHE A 94 -22.37 -10.67 9.01
N LYS A 95 -21.59 -11.49 9.73
CA LYS A 95 -21.35 -12.91 9.38
C LYS A 95 -22.59 -13.79 9.53
N ALA A 96 -23.54 -13.37 10.37
CA ALA A 96 -24.79 -14.06 10.65
C ALA A 96 -25.95 -13.06 10.73
N GLU A 97 -27.19 -13.51 10.52
CA GLU A 97 -28.36 -12.63 10.64
C GLU A 97 -28.72 -12.34 12.11
N ASP A 98 -28.57 -13.31 13.03
CA ASP A 98 -28.83 -13.15 14.46
C ASP A 98 -27.54 -12.87 15.25
N VAL A 99 -26.89 -11.73 14.99
CA VAL A 99 -25.72 -11.30 15.78
C VAL A 99 -26.16 -10.85 17.16
N LYS A 100 -25.62 -11.51 18.18
CA LYS A 100 -25.77 -11.13 19.59
C LYS A 100 -24.42 -10.74 20.15
N LEU A 101 -24.28 -9.47 20.51
CA LEU A 101 -23.09 -8.94 21.15
C LEU A 101 -23.32 -8.84 22.67
N PRO A 102 -22.35 -9.26 23.51
CA PRO A 102 -22.45 -9.08 24.94
C PRO A 102 -22.39 -7.59 25.32
N ASP A 103 -23.00 -7.21 26.44
CA ASP A 103 -22.94 -5.83 26.93
C ASP A 103 -21.52 -5.48 27.39
N ASN A 104 -20.79 -4.77 26.53
CA ASN A 104 -19.41 -4.37 26.76
C ASN A 104 -19.27 -2.96 27.35
N LYS A 105 -20.38 -2.33 27.80
CA LYS A 105 -20.41 -0.96 28.33
C LYS A 105 -19.37 -0.72 29.43
N SER A 106 -19.22 -1.67 30.35
CA SER A 106 -18.25 -1.58 31.46
C SER A 106 -16.80 -1.50 30.97
N MET A 107 -16.47 -2.23 29.89
CA MET A 107 -15.15 -2.21 29.26
C MET A 107 -14.89 -0.87 28.57
N ALA A 108 -15.86 -0.38 27.79
CA ALA A 108 -15.75 0.90 27.09
C ALA A 108 -15.57 2.09 28.06
N LEU A 109 -16.32 2.12 29.17
CA LEU A 109 -16.19 3.18 30.19
C LEU A 109 -14.82 3.14 30.89
N LYS A 110 -14.29 1.95 31.22
CA LYS A 110 -12.94 1.82 31.80
C LYS A 110 -11.86 2.34 30.84
N ARG A 111 -11.99 2.05 29.54
CA ARG A 111 -11.08 2.55 28.50
C ARG A 111 -11.18 4.07 28.35
N LEU A 112 -12.39 4.63 28.41
CA LEU A 112 -12.61 6.07 28.38
C LEU A 112 -12.01 6.76 29.61
N ASP A 113 -12.13 6.19 30.80
CA ASP A 113 -11.53 6.75 32.02
C ASP A 113 -9.99 6.80 31.93
N SER A 114 -9.39 5.73 31.38
CA SER A 114 -7.95 5.74 31.07
C SER A 114 -7.57 6.85 30.07
N LEU A 115 -8.41 7.07 29.06
CA LEU A 115 -8.24 8.17 28.11
C LEU A 115 -8.37 9.53 28.80
N LYS A 116 -9.33 9.72 29.72
CA LYS A 116 -9.50 10.95 30.50
C LYS A 116 -8.22 11.37 31.19
N HIS A 117 -7.58 10.44 31.90
CA HIS A 117 -6.30 10.70 32.56
C HIS A 117 -5.21 11.13 31.58
N LYS A 118 -5.16 10.54 30.38
CA LYS A 118 -4.21 10.92 29.33
C LYS A 118 -4.49 12.32 28.79
N LEU A 119 -5.76 12.66 28.52
CA LEU A 119 -6.19 13.98 28.04
C LEU A 119 -5.89 15.09 29.08
N GLN A 120 -5.98 14.78 30.37
CA GLN A 120 -5.65 15.73 31.44
C GLN A 120 -4.14 15.92 31.63
N ARG A 121 -3.36 14.85 31.42
CA ARG A 121 -1.90 14.88 31.61
C ARG A 121 -1.16 15.58 30.47
N ASN A 122 -1.68 15.50 29.24
CA ASN A 122 -1.10 16.14 28.06
C ASN A 122 -2.12 17.08 27.42
N SER A 123 -1.90 18.39 27.57
CA SER A 123 -2.83 19.44 27.11
C SER A 123 -2.93 19.53 25.59
N GLU A 124 -1.82 19.35 24.87
CA GLU A 124 -1.78 19.37 23.40
C GLU A 124 -2.57 18.18 22.83
N PHE A 125 -2.23 16.97 23.27
CA PHE A 125 -3.00 15.76 22.94
C PHE A 125 -4.47 15.90 23.31
N GLY A 126 -4.75 16.53 24.46
CA GLY A 126 -6.09 16.85 24.91
C GLY A 126 -6.85 17.77 23.96
N SER A 127 -6.18 18.81 23.43
CA SER A 127 -6.75 19.78 22.50
C SER A 127 -7.07 19.13 21.15
N ASP A 128 -6.08 18.47 20.54
CA ASP A 128 -6.21 17.85 19.22
C ASP A 128 -7.31 16.78 19.20
N TYR A 129 -7.42 16.01 20.30
CA TYR A 129 -8.47 15.00 20.43
C TYR A 129 -9.86 15.62 20.49
N LYS A 130 -10.01 16.73 21.22
CA LYS A 130 -11.30 17.43 21.34
C LYS A 130 -11.70 18.05 20.01
N GLU A 131 -10.75 18.63 19.28
CA GLU A 131 -10.98 19.17 17.94
C GLU A 131 -11.45 18.07 16.98
N PHE A 132 -10.80 16.92 16.99
CA PHE A 132 -11.23 15.77 16.19
C PHE A 132 -12.67 15.33 16.53
N MET A 133 -12.97 15.17 17.82
CA MET A 133 -14.30 14.73 18.25
C MET A 133 -15.38 15.77 17.94
N PHE A 134 -15.05 17.06 18.08
CA PHE A 134 -15.92 18.16 17.66
C PHE A 134 -16.22 18.08 16.17
N LYS A 135 -15.20 17.92 15.32
CA LYS A 135 -15.34 17.81 13.87
C LYS A 135 -16.27 16.66 13.47
N ILE A 136 -16.09 15.47 14.05
CA ILE A 136 -16.97 14.31 13.78
C ILE A 136 -18.44 14.60 14.11
N MET A 137 -18.70 15.34 15.20
CA MET A 137 -20.05 15.69 15.61
C MET A 137 -20.63 16.83 14.76
N SER A 138 -19.84 17.86 14.45
CA SER A 138 -20.31 19.02 13.68
C SER A 138 -20.54 18.70 12.20
N GLU A 139 -19.76 17.78 11.62
CA GLU A 139 -19.96 17.28 10.26
C GLU A 139 -21.09 16.22 10.17
N GLY A 140 -21.70 15.86 11.31
CA GLY A 140 -22.85 14.96 11.35
C GLY A 140 -22.52 13.49 11.11
N TYR A 141 -21.24 13.09 11.25
CA TYR A 141 -20.79 11.69 11.20
C TYR A 141 -21.13 10.92 12.48
N ALA A 142 -21.33 11.61 13.60
CA ALA A 142 -21.82 11.03 14.84
C ALA A 142 -23.02 11.81 15.37
N GLU A 143 -23.87 11.11 16.13
CA GLU A 143 -24.98 11.72 16.86
C GLU A 143 -25.02 11.20 18.29
N LYS A 144 -25.60 11.99 19.20
CA LYS A 144 -25.91 11.50 20.55
C LYS A 144 -26.97 10.41 20.43
N VAL A 145 -26.83 9.30 21.15
CA VAL A 145 -27.82 8.22 21.11
C VAL A 145 -29.16 8.76 21.62
N PRO A 146 -30.25 8.65 20.84
CA PRO A 146 -31.58 9.06 21.27
C PRO A 146 -32.02 8.35 22.54
N GLN A 147 -32.83 9.00 23.36
CA GLN A 147 -33.22 8.48 24.67
C GLN A 147 -34.04 7.18 24.56
N GLU A 148 -34.87 7.09 23.52
CA GLU A 148 -35.62 5.88 23.11
C GLU A 148 -34.72 4.70 22.73
N ASP A 149 -33.54 4.97 22.14
CA ASP A 149 -32.62 3.93 21.67
C ASP A 149 -31.69 3.43 22.77
N LEU A 150 -31.59 4.11 23.92
CA LEU A 150 -30.66 3.73 24.99
C LEU A 150 -30.84 2.28 25.46
N HIS A 151 -32.08 1.77 25.43
CA HIS A 151 -32.45 0.42 25.86
C HIS A 151 -33.07 -0.38 24.70
N ARG A 152 -32.33 -0.48 23.59
CA ARG A 152 -32.80 -1.23 22.42
C ARG A 152 -32.81 -2.74 22.70
N PRO A 153 -33.98 -3.42 22.60
CA PRO A 153 -34.04 -4.88 22.71
C PRO A 153 -33.42 -5.52 21.45
N GLY A 154 -32.72 -6.65 21.60
CA GLY A 154 -32.23 -7.45 20.45
C GLY A 154 -30.72 -7.66 20.33
N GLY A 155 -29.89 -7.18 21.26
CA GLY A 155 -28.47 -7.60 21.36
C GLY A 155 -27.50 -7.04 20.32
N ARG A 156 -27.96 -6.19 19.38
CA ARG A 156 -27.12 -5.44 18.42
C ARG A 156 -26.69 -4.09 18.97
N VAL A 157 -26.12 -4.10 20.16
CA VAL A 157 -25.59 -2.89 20.82
C VAL A 157 -24.15 -3.16 21.19
N TRP A 158 -23.25 -2.28 20.76
CA TRP A 158 -21.82 -2.41 21.06
C TRP A 158 -21.17 -1.06 21.24
N TYR A 159 -20.36 -0.95 22.29
CA TYR A 159 -19.61 0.25 22.60
C TYR A 159 -18.16 0.10 22.14
N ILE A 160 -17.76 0.78 21.06
CA ILE A 160 -16.40 0.80 20.53
C ILE A 160 -15.53 1.76 21.36
N PRO A 161 -14.46 1.29 22.01
CA PRO A 161 -13.47 2.17 22.61
C PRO A 161 -12.78 2.99 21.52
N HIS A 162 -12.20 4.13 21.88
CA HIS A 162 -11.42 4.94 20.95
C HIS A 162 -10.10 5.39 21.57
N HIS A 163 -9.09 5.51 20.73
CA HIS A 163 -7.75 5.96 21.10
C HIS A 163 -7.15 6.75 19.95
N ALA A 164 -6.07 7.50 20.19
CA ALA A 164 -5.44 8.28 19.13
C ALA A 164 -3.97 7.93 18.96
N VAL A 165 -3.53 8.04 17.71
CA VAL A 165 -2.14 7.92 17.28
C VAL A 165 -1.74 9.18 16.52
N TYR A 166 -0.51 9.65 16.76
CA TYR A 166 0.08 10.68 15.92
C TYR A 166 0.74 10.05 14.71
N HIS A 167 0.65 10.71 13.58
CA HIS A 167 1.35 10.26 12.39
C HIS A 167 2.87 10.40 12.60
N PRO A 168 3.68 9.33 12.47
CA PRO A 168 5.12 9.38 12.80
C PRO A 168 5.91 10.44 12.04
N ARG A 169 5.45 10.82 10.84
CA ARG A 169 6.07 11.85 9.98
C ARG A 169 5.32 13.19 9.96
N LYS A 170 4.16 13.28 10.61
CA LYS A 170 3.31 14.48 10.71
C LYS A 170 2.82 14.58 12.16
N PRO A 171 3.72 14.94 13.10
CA PRO A 171 3.44 14.86 14.54
C PRO A 171 2.31 15.77 15.00
N ASP A 172 1.96 16.76 14.19
CA ASP A 172 0.81 17.67 14.33
C ASP A 172 -0.53 17.01 13.95
N LYS A 173 -0.52 15.88 13.24
CA LYS A 173 -1.74 15.22 12.76
C LYS A 173 -2.13 14.05 13.66
N ILE A 174 -3.09 14.30 14.55
CA ILE A 174 -3.76 13.26 15.33
C ILE A 174 -4.71 12.44 14.44
N ARG A 175 -4.79 11.13 14.67
CA ARG A 175 -5.86 10.26 14.13
C ARG A 175 -6.49 9.50 15.27
N VAL A 176 -7.79 9.70 15.50
CA VAL A 176 -8.56 8.88 16.45
C VAL A 176 -9.05 7.63 15.72
N VAL A 177 -8.75 6.48 16.32
CA VAL A 177 -9.13 5.15 15.85
C VAL A 177 -10.23 4.63 16.77
N PHE A 178 -11.34 4.20 16.17
CA PHE A 178 -12.39 3.49 16.88
C PHE A 178 -12.07 2.00 16.87
N ASP A 179 -11.71 1.47 18.03
CA ASP A 179 -11.16 0.13 18.21
C ASP A 179 -12.26 -0.95 18.12
N CYS A 180 -12.60 -1.31 16.88
CA CYS A 180 -13.59 -2.35 16.58
C CYS A 180 -13.03 -3.77 16.82
N ALA A 181 -11.72 -3.91 17.05
CA ALA A 181 -11.07 -5.17 17.40
C ALA A 181 -11.10 -5.45 18.91
N ALA A 182 -11.42 -4.45 19.74
CA ALA A 182 -11.52 -4.59 21.18
C ALA A 182 -12.44 -5.76 21.57
N THR A 183 -11.86 -6.76 22.24
CA THR A 183 -12.56 -7.98 22.64
C THR A 183 -13.20 -7.84 24.02
N TYR A 184 -14.42 -8.34 24.17
CA TYR A 184 -15.10 -8.51 25.46
C TYR A 184 -15.88 -9.82 25.45
N LEU A 185 -15.66 -10.67 26.46
CA LEU A 185 -16.26 -12.01 26.57
C LEU A 185 -16.16 -12.83 25.27
N GLY A 186 -14.96 -12.86 24.67
CA GLY A 186 -14.67 -13.60 23.43
C GLY A 186 -15.22 -12.97 22.14
N SER A 187 -15.96 -11.86 22.22
CA SER A 187 -16.56 -11.18 21.06
C SER A 187 -15.89 -9.83 20.79
N SER A 188 -15.78 -9.46 19.53
CA SER A 188 -15.45 -8.10 19.08
C SER A 188 -16.31 -7.75 17.87
N LEU A 189 -16.44 -6.47 17.55
CA LEU A 189 -17.19 -6.07 16.36
C LEU A 189 -16.54 -6.64 15.09
N ASN A 190 -15.22 -6.59 14.98
CA ASN A 190 -14.51 -7.14 13.83
C ASN A 190 -14.68 -8.65 13.67
N ASN A 191 -14.87 -9.41 14.77
CA ASN A 191 -15.09 -10.85 14.69
C ASN A 191 -16.45 -11.21 14.06
N VAL A 192 -17.45 -10.33 14.19
CA VAL A 192 -18.82 -10.58 13.68
C VAL A 192 -19.09 -9.93 12.33
N LEU A 193 -18.15 -9.16 11.78
CA LEU A 193 -18.24 -8.55 10.46
C LEU A 193 -17.48 -9.36 9.42
N LEU A 194 -18.01 -9.39 8.19
CA LEU A 194 -17.28 -9.84 7.01
C LEU A 194 -16.35 -8.71 6.56
N GLN A 195 -15.07 -9.02 6.39
CA GLN A 195 -14.08 -8.04 5.90
C GLN A 195 -14.37 -7.59 4.46
N GLY A 196 -14.83 -8.53 3.63
CA GLY A 196 -15.01 -8.33 2.20
C GLY A 196 -13.69 -8.41 1.40
N PRO A 197 -13.81 -8.48 0.07
CA PRO A 197 -12.65 -8.65 -0.81
C PRO A 197 -11.79 -7.39 -0.83
N ASP A 198 -10.49 -7.57 -1.13
CA ASP A 198 -9.64 -6.42 -1.42
C ASP A 198 -10.00 -5.84 -2.78
N LEU A 199 -10.67 -4.69 -2.75
CA LEU A 199 -11.09 -3.94 -3.94
C LEU A 199 -10.10 -2.84 -4.31
N THR A 200 -8.98 -2.73 -3.59
CA THR A 200 -7.93 -1.72 -3.81
C THR A 200 -7.17 -2.02 -5.09
N ASN A 201 -6.82 -0.99 -5.86
CA ASN A 201 -5.96 -1.17 -7.01
C ASN A 201 -4.52 -1.52 -6.59
N SER A 202 -3.79 -2.20 -7.46
CA SER A 202 -2.36 -2.45 -7.26
C SER A 202 -1.59 -1.15 -7.09
N LEU A 203 -0.88 -0.99 -5.97
CA LEU A 203 0.02 0.13 -5.72
C LEU A 203 1.00 0.34 -6.88
N MET A 204 1.62 -0.76 -7.32
CA MET A 204 2.54 -0.74 -8.45
C MET A 204 1.80 -0.33 -9.73
N GLY A 205 0.61 -0.87 -9.97
CA GLY A 205 -0.21 -0.51 -11.12
C GLY A 205 -0.50 0.98 -11.23
N VAL A 206 -0.96 1.59 -10.12
CA VAL A 206 -1.24 3.03 -10.06
C VAL A 206 0.03 3.85 -10.31
N LEU A 207 1.16 3.48 -9.70
CA LEU A 207 2.45 4.16 -9.92
C LEU A 207 2.97 4.01 -11.35
N LEU A 208 2.75 2.87 -12.00
CA LEU A 208 3.14 2.65 -13.39
C LEU A 208 2.33 3.52 -14.34
N ARG A 209 1.00 3.61 -14.16
CA ARG A 209 0.13 4.49 -14.95
C ARG A 209 0.43 5.96 -14.71
N PHE A 210 0.69 6.33 -13.46
CA PHE A 210 1.12 7.67 -13.07
C PHE A 210 2.43 8.10 -13.75
N ARG A 211 3.17 7.21 -14.41
CA ARG A 211 4.42 7.51 -15.11
C ARG A 211 4.27 7.59 -16.64
N GLN A 212 3.07 7.46 -17.19
CA GLN A 212 2.91 7.27 -18.63
C GLN A 212 2.95 8.56 -19.45
N GLU A 213 2.32 9.62 -18.94
CA GLU A 213 2.12 10.87 -19.69
C GLU A 213 2.75 12.08 -18.99
N GLU A 214 2.91 13.18 -19.72
CA GLU A 214 3.69 14.36 -19.30
C GLU A 214 3.05 15.16 -18.16
N ILE A 215 1.73 15.32 -18.15
CA ILE A 215 1.03 16.09 -17.12
C ILE A 215 0.52 15.14 -16.04
N ALA A 216 1.09 15.25 -14.84
CA ALA A 216 0.71 14.47 -13.67
C ALA A 216 -0.26 15.26 -12.79
N ILE A 217 -1.27 14.57 -12.27
CA ILE A 217 -2.21 15.08 -11.28
C ILE A 217 -2.33 14.08 -10.12
N MET A 218 -2.36 14.61 -8.90
CA MET A 218 -2.64 13.84 -7.71
C MET A 218 -3.74 14.50 -6.90
N GLY A 219 -4.58 13.71 -6.26
CA GLY A 219 -5.63 14.17 -5.35
C GLY A 219 -5.92 13.15 -4.26
N ASP A 220 -6.81 13.49 -3.34
CA ASP A 220 -7.15 12.70 -2.16
C ASP A 220 -8.66 12.77 -1.91
N ILE A 221 -9.28 11.65 -1.53
CA ILE A 221 -10.65 11.66 -1.01
C ILE A 221 -10.61 12.03 0.47
N ALA A 222 -11.16 13.20 0.80
CA ALA A 222 -11.27 13.65 2.17
C ALA A 222 -12.05 12.63 2.99
N THR A 223 -11.45 12.10 4.07
CA THR A 223 -12.16 11.23 5.02
C THR A 223 -13.00 10.12 4.37
N MET A 224 -12.45 9.44 3.36
CA MET A 224 -13.16 8.47 2.48
C MET A 224 -14.21 7.59 3.19
N PHE A 225 -13.85 6.96 4.32
CA PHE A 225 -14.74 6.05 5.03
C PHE A 225 -15.99 6.73 5.62
N PHE A 226 -15.87 8.01 5.99
CA PHE A 226 -16.98 8.77 6.58
C PHE A 226 -18.01 9.24 5.53
N HIS A 227 -17.71 9.10 4.24
CA HIS A 227 -18.67 9.40 3.18
C HIS A 227 -19.67 8.26 2.91
N VAL A 228 -19.44 7.06 3.46
CA VAL A 228 -20.39 5.95 3.41
C VAL A 228 -21.15 5.84 4.73
N ARG A 229 -22.47 6.02 4.66
CA ARG A 229 -23.38 5.98 5.80
C ARG A 229 -23.71 4.55 6.22
N VAL A 230 -24.09 4.41 7.48
CA VAL A 230 -24.61 3.18 8.10
C VAL A 230 -26.10 3.39 8.38
N PRO A 231 -26.96 2.42 8.02
CA PRO A 231 -28.39 2.53 8.23
C PRO A 231 -28.72 2.46 9.73
N SER A 232 -29.83 3.11 10.12
CA SER A 232 -30.23 3.31 11.52
C SER A 232 -30.24 2.03 12.36
N GLU A 233 -30.65 0.93 11.75
CA GLU A 233 -30.78 -0.38 12.35
C GLU A 233 -29.46 -0.94 12.88
N ASP A 234 -28.34 -0.55 12.28
CA ASP A 234 -27.01 -1.08 12.58
C ASP A 234 -26.11 -0.12 13.38
N ARG A 235 -26.45 1.18 13.43
CA ARG A 235 -25.63 2.23 14.09
C ARG A 235 -25.34 1.96 15.56
N ASP A 236 -26.21 1.21 16.24
CA ASP A 236 -26.02 0.88 17.66
C ASP A 236 -24.89 -0.10 17.93
N CYS A 237 -24.37 -0.78 16.90
CA CYS A 237 -23.11 -1.52 16.97
C CYS A 237 -21.89 -0.60 16.96
N LEU A 238 -22.08 0.70 16.71
CA LEU A 238 -21.03 1.72 16.59
C LEU A 238 -21.15 2.80 17.68
N ARG A 239 -21.66 2.44 18.86
CA ARG A 239 -21.76 3.38 19.98
C ARG A 239 -20.41 3.67 20.57
N PHE A 240 -20.18 4.87 21.07
CA PHE A 240 -19.00 5.22 21.86
C PHE A 240 -19.40 6.19 22.97
N PHE A 241 -18.55 6.34 23.98
CA PHE A 241 -18.81 7.28 25.06
C PHE A 241 -17.96 8.53 24.90
N TRP A 242 -18.57 9.70 25.08
CA TRP A 242 -17.84 10.97 25.08
C TRP A 242 -18.48 11.96 26.06
N TRP A 243 -17.67 12.92 26.54
CA TRP A 243 -18.14 13.97 27.43
C TRP A 243 -18.87 15.06 26.64
N PRO A 244 -20.11 15.44 27.04
CA PRO A 244 -20.80 16.57 26.44
C PRO A 244 -19.92 17.83 26.47
N ASN A 245 -19.93 18.60 25.38
CA ASN A 245 -19.11 19.81 25.21
C ASN A 245 -17.60 19.60 25.48
N ALA A 246 -17.11 18.35 25.37
CA ALA A 246 -15.76 17.95 25.75
C ALA A 246 -15.37 18.33 27.21
N ASN A 247 -16.36 18.46 28.09
CA ASN A 247 -16.15 18.79 29.49
C ASN A 247 -15.88 17.52 30.31
N LEU A 248 -14.60 17.25 30.58
CA LEU A 248 -14.16 16.06 31.31
C LEU A 248 -14.69 15.96 32.76
N LYS A 249 -15.30 17.03 33.29
CA LYS A 249 -15.95 17.03 34.62
C LYS A 249 -17.38 16.47 34.58
N GLU A 250 -18.01 16.47 33.41
CA GLU A 250 -19.35 15.93 33.24
C GLU A 250 -19.34 14.41 33.14
N GLN A 251 -20.51 13.79 33.24
CA GLN A 251 -20.65 12.36 33.00
C GLN A 251 -20.62 12.08 31.50
N PRO A 252 -19.86 11.07 31.04
CA PRO A 252 -19.84 10.71 29.63
C PRO A 252 -21.20 10.16 29.20
N VAL A 253 -21.63 10.53 27.99
CA VAL A 253 -22.88 10.06 27.39
C VAL A 253 -22.59 9.23 26.15
N ALA A 254 -23.55 8.39 25.77
CA ALA A 254 -23.43 7.56 24.58
C ALA A 254 -23.69 8.39 23.32
N TYR A 255 -22.77 8.29 22.37
CA TYR A 255 -22.90 8.70 20.97
C TYR A 255 -22.89 7.46 20.09
N ARG A 256 -23.32 7.58 18.84
CA ARG A 256 -23.16 6.55 17.81
C ARG A 256 -22.70 7.14 16.50
N LEU A 257 -21.86 6.40 15.78
CA LEU A 257 -21.46 6.77 14.43
C LEU A 257 -22.60 6.48 13.44
N LYS A 258 -22.74 7.35 12.45
CA LYS A 258 -23.69 7.24 11.34
C LYS A 258 -23.03 6.76 10.06
N VAL A 259 -21.73 6.46 10.11
CA VAL A 259 -20.84 6.19 8.97
C VAL A 259 -19.91 5.03 9.30
N HIS A 260 -19.31 4.43 8.28
CA HIS A 260 -18.33 3.35 8.45
C HIS A 260 -17.04 3.89 9.09
N PRO A 261 -16.62 3.43 10.29
CA PRO A 261 -15.48 4.00 10.99
C PRO A 261 -14.13 3.52 10.45
N PHE A 262 -13.11 4.34 10.70
CA PHE A 262 -11.73 3.84 10.74
C PHE A 262 -11.55 2.89 11.94
N GLY A 263 -11.22 1.63 11.65
CA GLY A 263 -10.97 0.57 12.63
C GLY A 263 -11.85 -0.68 12.48
N ALA A 264 -12.97 -0.58 11.75
CA ALA A 264 -13.76 -1.75 11.37
C ALA A 264 -13.18 -2.45 10.14
N VAL A 265 -13.11 -3.79 10.17
CA VAL A 265 -12.52 -4.61 9.08
C VAL A 265 -13.27 -4.48 7.76
N SER A 266 -14.57 -4.21 7.80
CA SER A 266 -15.42 -4.09 6.61
C SER A 266 -15.39 -2.71 5.94
N SER A 267 -14.97 -1.66 6.66
CA SER A 267 -15.06 -0.27 6.18
C SER A 267 -14.31 0.00 4.87
N PRO A 268 -13.08 -0.51 4.67
CA PRO A 268 -12.35 -0.29 3.41
C PRO A 268 -13.09 -0.88 2.21
N SER A 269 -13.60 -2.10 2.33
CA SER A 269 -14.34 -2.80 1.28
C SER A 269 -15.67 -2.13 1.00
N CYS A 270 -16.42 -1.69 2.03
CA CYS A 270 -17.67 -0.95 1.87
C CYS A 270 -17.45 0.39 1.15
N SER A 271 -16.39 1.10 1.50
CA SER A 271 -16.07 2.41 0.90
C SER A 271 -15.61 2.29 -0.54
N SER A 272 -14.76 1.29 -0.81
CA SER A 272 -14.31 0.98 -2.17
C SER A 272 -15.47 0.50 -3.06
N PHE A 273 -16.38 -0.29 -2.50
CA PHE A 273 -17.60 -0.72 -3.20
C PHE A 273 -18.48 0.48 -3.55
N ALA A 274 -18.77 1.37 -2.59
CA ALA A 274 -19.55 2.58 -2.84
C ALA A 274 -18.90 3.51 -3.88
N LEU A 275 -17.57 3.65 -3.85
CA LEU A 275 -16.84 4.44 -4.84
C LEU A 275 -16.99 3.85 -6.25
N LYS A 276 -16.88 2.52 -6.39
CA LYS A 276 -17.10 1.84 -7.68
C LYS A 276 -18.57 1.92 -8.11
N GLN A 277 -19.52 1.77 -7.17
CA GLN A 277 -20.94 1.91 -7.44
C GLN A 277 -21.29 3.31 -7.95
N THR A 278 -20.58 4.35 -7.50
CA THR A 278 -20.73 5.73 -8.02
C THR A 278 -20.54 5.77 -9.53
N VAL A 279 -19.58 5.00 -10.05
CA VAL A 279 -19.35 4.90 -11.49
C VAL A 279 -20.49 4.16 -12.18
N GLU A 280 -20.90 3.01 -11.63
CA GLU A 280 -21.97 2.18 -12.20
C GLU A 280 -23.33 2.89 -12.24
N ASP A 281 -23.64 3.72 -11.25
CA ASP A 281 -24.90 4.47 -11.18
C ASP A 281 -24.91 5.73 -12.08
N ASN A 282 -23.75 6.16 -12.59
CA ASN A 282 -23.59 7.37 -13.40
C ASN A 282 -22.90 7.07 -14.75
N VAL A 283 -23.05 5.85 -15.27
CA VAL A 283 -22.46 5.43 -16.54
C VAL A 283 -22.99 6.29 -17.69
N GLY A 284 -22.07 6.87 -18.46
CA GLY A 284 -22.39 7.69 -19.63
C GLY A 284 -22.43 9.19 -19.36
N ASP A 285 -22.53 9.63 -18.11
CA ASP A 285 -22.72 11.06 -17.79
C ASP A 285 -21.41 11.86 -17.67
N TYR A 286 -20.30 11.18 -17.34
CA TYR A 286 -19.02 11.82 -16.99
C TYR A 286 -17.83 11.42 -17.89
N GLY A 287 -18.09 10.66 -18.96
CA GLY A 287 -17.07 10.17 -19.89
C GLY A 287 -16.26 8.99 -19.36
N GLU A 288 -15.71 8.20 -20.28
CA GLU A 288 -14.99 6.96 -19.99
C GLU A 288 -13.71 7.21 -19.17
N ALA A 289 -12.94 8.24 -19.51
CA ALA A 289 -11.69 8.58 -18.81
C ALA A 289 -11.87 8.83 -17.31
N SER A 290 -12.93 9.55 -16.90
CA SER A 290 -13.23 9.76 -15.47
C SER A 290 -13.68 8.49 -14.77
N CYS A 291 -14.47 7.66 -15.46
CA CYS A 291 -14.90 6.36 -14.93
C CYS A 291 -13.70 5.45 -14.70
N ASP A 292 -12.75 5.42 -15.63
CA ASP A 292 -11.53 4.61 -15.56
C ASP A 292 -10.63 5.04 -14.42
N ILE A 293 -10.50 6.35 -14.17
CA ILE A 293 -9.74 6.87 -13.02
C ILE A 293 -10.30 6.37 -11.70
N VAL A 294 -11.61 6.51 -11.51
CA VAL A 294 -12.26 6.04 -10.27
C VAL A 294 -12.07 4.54 -10.09
N LYS A 295 -12.11 3.77 -11.19
CA LYS A 295 -11.94 2.32 -11.16
C LYS A 295 -10.49 1.88 -10.93
N ARG A 296 -9.49 2.55 -11.52
CA ARG A 296 -8.12 2.02 -11.67
C ARG A 296 -7.01 2.89 -11.10
N SER A 297 -7.26 4.15 -10.78
CA SER A 297 -6.21 5.14 -10.43
C SER A 297 -6.23 5.58 -8.96
N PHE A 298 -7.18 5.08 -8.18
CA PHE A 298 -7.17 5.23 -6.72
C PHE A 298 -6.42 4.08 -6.04
N TYR A 299 -5.51 4.42 -5.13
CA TYR A 299 -4.99 3.51 -4.13
C TYR A 299 -5.58 3.91 -2.77
N VAL A 300 -6.65 3.22 -2.37
CA VAL A 300 -7.50 3.62 -1.24
C VAL A 300 -8.08 5.02 -1.47
N ASP A 301 -7.60 6.04 -0.74
CA ASP A 301 -8.06 7.43 -0.80
C ASP A 301 -7.22 8.31 -1.74
N ASP A 302 -6.00 7.90 -2.10
CA ASP A 302 -5.08 8.67 -2.94
C ASP A 302 -5.32 8.38 -4.43
N CYS A 303 -5.54 9.43 -5.23
CA CYS A 303 -5.70 9.36 -6.69
C CYS A 303 -4.44 9.85 -7.39
N LEU A 304 -3.88 9.05 -8.29
CA LEU A 304 -2.71 9.43 -9.09
C LEU A 304 -2.97 9.15 -10.58
N VAL A 305 -2.86 10.17 -11.42
CA VAL A 305 -3.12 10.07 -12.86
C VAL A 305 -2.09 10.87 -13.64
N SER A 306 -1.81 10.47 -14.87
CA SER A 306 -1.11 11.30 -15.83
C SER A 306 -1.83 11.33 -17.17
N VAL A 307 -1.83 12.48 -17.83
CA VAL A 307 -2.45 12.71 -19.14
C VAL A 307 -1.55 13.54 -20.06
N GLY A 308 -1.85 13.54 -21.35
CA GLY A 308 -0.96 14.10 -22.37
C GLY A 308 -0.94 15.62 -22.42
N THR A 309 -2.01 16.29 -21.95
CA THR A 309 -2.16 17.75 -22.06
C THR A 309 -2.73 18.38 -20.81
N GLU A 310 -2.47 19.67 -20.63
CA GLU A 310 -2.97 20.45 -19.49
C GLU A 310 -4.49 20.64 -19.56
N GLN A 311 -5.04 20.77 -20.77
CA GLN A 311 -6.48 20.90 -21.01
C GLN A 311 -7.21 19.62 -20.61
N GLU A 312 -6.66 18.46 -20.99
CA GLU A 312 -7.18 17.16 -20.58
C GLU A 312 -7.12 17.02 -19.06
N ALA A 313 -6.00 17.40 -18.43
CA ALA A 313 -5.86 17.34 -16.97
C ALA A 313 -6.90 18.20 -16.25
N ALA A 314 -7.11 19.44 -16.70
CA ALA A 314 -8.10 20.34 -16.12
C ALA A 314 -9.53 19.80 -16.25
N HIS A 315 -9.90 19.32 -17.45
CA HIS A 315 -11.20 18.70 -17.68
C HIS A 315 -11.40 17.48 -16.77
N LEU A 316 -10.37 16.64 -16.68
CA LEU A 316 -10.41 15.39 -15.92
C LEU A 316 -10.54 15.62 -14.42
N ILE A 317 -9.87 16.63 -13.86
CA ILE A 317 -10.05 17.06 -12.47
C ILE A 317 -11.52 17.45 -12.25
N GLN A 318 -12.08 18.29 -13.14
CA GLN A 318 -13.45 18.76 -13.01
C GLN A 318 -14.48 17.63 -13.11
N SER A 319 -14.39 16.80 -14.15
CA SER A 319 -15.34 15.71 -14.41
C SER A 319 -15.26 14.62 -13.34
N THR A 320 -14.05 14.25 -12.91
CA THR A 320 -13.86 13.24 -11.84
C THR A 320 -14.32 13.76 -10.48
N THR A 321 -14.09 15.04 -10.18
CA THR A 321 -14.63 15.68 -8.96
C THR A 321 -16.15 15.70 -8.98
N ALA A 322 -16.77 16.01 -10.11
CA ALA A 322 -18.22 15.99 -10.26
C ALA A 322 -18.80 14.57 -10.13
N LEU A 323 -18.17 13.57 -10.73
CA LEU A 323 -18.55 12.16 -10.62
C LEU A 323 -18.48 11.67 -9.17
N CYS A 324 -17.34 11.85 -8.49
CA CYS A 324 -17.16 11.44 -7.09
C CYS A 324 -18.18 12.13 -6.16
N LYS A 325 -18.53 13.39 -6.45
CA LYS A 325 -19.55 14.13 -5.70
C LYS A 325 -20.93 13.47 -5.78
N GLN A 326 -21.28 12.76 -6.85
CA GLN A 326 -22.54 12.01 -6.94
C GLN A 326 -22.62 10.91 -5.89
N GLY A 327 -21.50 10.26 -5.56
CA GLY A 327 -21.41 9.29 -4.48
C GLY A 327 -21.23 9.90 -3.08
N GLY A 328 -21.16 11.23 -2.98
CA GLY A 328 -20.89 11.95 -1.75
C GLY A 328 -19.40 12.00 -1.38
N PHE A 329 -18.51 11.60 -2.29
CA PHE A 329 -17.06 11.65 -2.08
C PHE A 329 -16.50 13.01 -2.48
N HIS A 330 -15.71 13.59 -1.58
CA HIS A 330 -15.10 14.90 -1.79
C HIS A 330 -13.62 14.75 -2.16
N LEU A 331 -13.27 15.07 -3.41
CA LEU A 331 -11.88 15.13 -3.87
C LEU A 331 -11.25 16.47 -3.54
N THR A 332 -10.05 16.42 -2.97
CA THR A 332 -9.31 17.58 -2.48
C THR A 332 -7.80 17.33 -2.56
N LYS A 333 -7.01 18.26 -2.02
CA LYS A 333 -5.53 18.26 -2.01
C LYS A 333 -4.91 18.03 -3.39
N TRP A 334 -5.46 18.66 -4.41
CA TRP A 334 -4.94 18.54 -5.76
C TRP A 334 -3.50 19.08 -5.86
N VAL A 335 -2.66 18.33 -6.57
CA VAL A 335 -1.26 18.63 -6.91
C VAL A 335 -1.08 18.34 -8.40
N SER A 336 -0.28 19.15 -9.10
CA SER A 336 0.15 18.87 -10.47
C SER A 336 1.56 19.42 -10.69
N ASN A 337 2.31 18.82 -11.63
CA ASN A 337 3.56 19.39 -12.14
C ASN A 337 3.36 20.58 -13.10
N SER A 338 2.11 20.91 -13.46
CA SER A 338 1.80 22.09 -14.26
C SER A 338 1.14 23.19 -13.41
N HIS A 339 1.75 24.37 -13.42
CA HIS A 339 1.15 25.58 -12.83
C HIS A 339 -0.17 25.95 -13.50
N GLN A 340 -0.28 25.75 -14.82
CA GLN A 340 -1.50 26.08 -15.56
C GLN A 340 -2.66 25.17 -15.14
N VAL A 341 -2.41 23.88 -14.93
CA VAL A 341 -3.43 22.95 -14.39
C VAL A 341 -3.83 23.40 -12.98
N LEU A 342 -2.87 23.71 -12.10
CA LEU A 342 -3.17 24.16 -10.74
C LEU A 342 -4.02 25.44 -10.69
N GLN A 343 -3.81 26.36 -11.64
CA GLN A 343 -4.62 27.59 -11.75
C GLN A 343 -6.10 27.31 -12.02
N THR A 344 -6.43 26.18 -12.66
CA THR A 344 -7.83 25.77 -12.89
C THR A 344 -8.51 25.19 -11.65
N VAL A 345 -7.73 24.79 -10.63
CA VAL A 345 -8.26 24.20 -9.40
C VAL A 345 -8.55 25.29 -8.35
N PRO A 346 -9.70 25.27 -7.67
CA PRO A 346 -9.99 26.19 -6.56
C PRO A 346 -8.93 26.11 -5.46
N ILE A 347 -8.57 27.25 -4.86
CA ILE A 347 -7.45 27.33 -3.88
C ILE A 347 -7.71 26.41 -2.68
N GLU A 348 -8.94 26.38 -2.20
CA GLU A 348 -9.42 25.54 -1.10
C GLU A 348 -9.35 24.04 -1.40
N GLU A 349 -9.19 23.63 -2.65
CA GLU A 349 -9.02 22.23 -3.06
C GLU A 349 -7.58 21.85 -3.38
N ARG A 350 -6.65 22.80 -3.43
CA ARG A 350 -5.23 22.52 -3.62
C ARG A 350 -4.61 21.92 -2.36
N ALA A 351 -3.50 21.19 -2.48
CA ALA A 351 -2.73 20.74 -1.32
C ALA A 351 -2.26 21.93 -0.47
N LYS A 352 -2.17 21.77 0.86
CA LYS A 352 -1.88 22.86 1.81
C LYS A 352 -0.63 23.66 1.43
N ASP A 353 0.47 22.95 1.13
CA ASP A 353 1.76 23.56 0.81
C ASP A 353 1.72 24.32 -0.53
N ILE A 354 0.74 24.01 -1.41
CA ILE A 354 0.50 24.72 -2.67
C ILE A 354 -0.36 25.97 -2.45
N ARG A 355 -1.29 25.95 -1.48
CA ARG A 355 -2.13 27.13 -1.16
C ARG A 355 -1.30 28.31 -0.68
N GLU A 356 -0.21 28.01 0.02
CA GLU A 356 0.67 29.00 0.62
C GLU A 356 1.68 29.60 -0.39
N LEU A 357 1.75 29.06 -1.61
CA LEU A 357 2.55 29.64 -2.69
C LEU A 357 1.88 30.92 -3.20
N SER A 358 2.52 32.07 -2.98
CA SER A 358 2.20 33.31 -3.69
C SER A 358 2.45 33.13 -5.20
N MET A 359 1.54 33.62 -6.05
CA MET A 359 1.50 33.35 -7.50
C MET A 359 2.67 33.91 -8.34
N GLU A 360 3.78 34.33 -7.73
CA GLU A 360 4.94 34.88 -8.43
C GLU A 360 6.24 34.29 -7.82
N ASN A 361 6.85 33.33 -8.54
CA ASN A 361 8.24 32.86 -8.36
C ASN A 361 8.58 31.97 -7.14
N GLN A 362 7.75 30.98 -6.79
CA GLN A 362 8.17 29.90 -5.91
C GLN A 362 8.00 28.54 -6.59
N ASN A 363 9.07 27.74 -6.57
CA ASN A 363 9.07 26.37 -7.09
C ASN A 363 7.97 25.54 -6.42
N LEU A 364 7.35 24.63 -7.18
CA LEU A 364 6.36 23.70 -6.64
C LEU A 364 6.97 22.85 -5.51
N PRO A 365 6.27 22.71 -4.37
CA PRO A 365 6.75 21.91 -3.24
C PRO A 365 6.84 20.44 -3.66
N ASN A 366 7.81 19.74 -3.08
CA ASN A 366 7.93 18.30 -3.29
C ASN A 366 6.82 17.57 -2.55
N GLU A 367 6.30 16.51 -3.17
CA GLU A 367 5.20 15.71 -2.62
C GLU A 367 5.57 14.24 -2.53
N ARG A 368 4.65 13.44 -1.95
CA ARG A 368 4.79 11.98 -1.92
C ARG A 368 3.71 11.30 -2.74
N ALA A 369 4.09 10.76 -3.89
CA ALA A 369 3.25 9.91 -4.74
C ALA A 369 3.20 8.49 -4.16
N LEU A 370 2.12 8.16 -3.42
CA LEU A 370 1.94 6.88 -2.71
C LEU A 370 3.18 6.47 -1.90
N GLY A 371 3.81 7.44 -1.23
CA GLY A 371 5.00 7.23 -0.41
C GLY A 371 6.34 7.44 -1.12
N VAL A 372 6.40 7.34 -2.45
CA VAL A 372 7.58 7.68 -3.28
C VAL A 372 7.76 9.19 -3.30
N TYR A 373 9.00 9.68 -3.22
CA TYR A 373 9.26 11.12 -3.22
C TYR A 373 9.18 11.65 -4.66
N TRP A 374 8.33 12.66 -4.88
CA TRP A 374 8.11 13.29 -6.18
C TRP A 374 8.55 14.75 -6.12
N PHE A 375 9.56 15.07 -6.93
CA PHE A 375 10.01 16.43 -7.18
C PHE A 375 9.08 17.02 -8.25
N VAL A 376 8.04 17.71 -7.79
CA VAL A 376 6.91 18.16 -8.63
C VAL A 376 7.37 19.09 -9.75
N GLU A 377 8.18 20.10 -9.42
CA GLU A 377 8.72 21.08 -10.36
C GLU A 377 9.52 20.45 -11.51
N SER A 378 10.42 19.51 -11.19
CA SER A 378 11.29 18.86 -12.19
C SER A 378 10.71 17.58 -12.77
N ASP A 379 9.49 17.23 -12.36
CA ASP A 379 8.78 16.00 -12.67
C ASP A 379 9.64 14.71 -12.56
N SER A 380 10.33 14.57 -11.42
CA SER A 380 11.21 13.42 -11.17
C SER A 380 10.85 12.68 -9.89
N LEU A 381 11.03 11.35 -9.91
CA LEU A 381 10.92 10.51 -8.72
C LEU A 381 12.30 10.32 -8.11
N GLY A 382 12.34 10.22 -6.79
CA GLY A 382 13.57 9.91 -6.07
C GLY A 382 13.32 9.47 -4.64
N PHE A 383 14.36 9.60 -3.83
CA PHE A 383 14.37 9.12 -2.45
C PHE A 383 14.69 10.27 -1.49
N LYS A 384 14.19 10.12 -0.26
CA LYS A 384 14.58 10.96 0.86
C LYS A 384 14.83 10.06 2.06
N VAL A 385 16.10 9.86 2.38
CA VAL A 385 16.57 8.95 3.41
C VAL A 385 17.03 9.75 4.61
N SER A 386 16.69 9.28 5.81
CA SER A 386 17.19 9.84 7.06
C SER A 386 18.01 8.77 7.75
N LEU A 387 19.29 9.06 8.01
CA LEU A 387 20.20 8.09 8.61
C LEU A 387 19.63 7.50 9.92
N PRO A 388 19.90 6.21 10.18
CA PRO A 388 19.38 5.55 11.35
C PRO A 388 20.07 6.11 12.60
N LYS A 389 19.29 6.26 13.68
CA LYS A 389 19.82 6.48 15.03
C LYS A 389 20.07 5.17 15.78
N GLN A 390 19.78 4.04 15.13
CA GLN A 390 19.78 2.72 15.74
C GLN A 390 21.20 2.13 15.78
N PRO A 391 21.51 1.28 16.78
CA PRO A 391 22.77 0.55 16.84
C PRO A 391 22.99 -0.34 15.60
N ALA A 392 24.25 -0.65 15.31
CA ALA A 392 24.64 -1.56 14.24
C ALA A 392 24.38 -3.03 14.64
N THR A 393 23.11 -3.41 14.69
CA THR A 393 22.64 -4.77 15.01
C THR A 393 21.82 -5.33 13.86
N ARG A 394 21.53 -6.64 13.84
CA ARG A 394 20.62 -7.24 12.85
C ARG A 394 19.28 -6.51 12.81
N ARG A 395 18.74 -6.14 13.99
CA ARG A 395 17.48 -5.39 14.08
C ARG A 395 17.60 -3.99 13.47
N GLY A 396 18.70 -3.29 13.77
CA GLY A 396 18.99 -1.97 13.22
C GLY A 396 19.11 -1.99 11.70
N ILE A 397 19.85 -2.96 11.15
CA ILE A 397 19.99 -3.17 9.70
C ILE A 397 18.63 -3.41 9.08
N LEU A 398 17.88 -4.42 9.55
CA LEU A 398 16.56 -4.75 8.98
C LEU A 398 15.60 -3.55 9.03
N SER A 399 15.54 -2.87 10.16
CA SER A 399 14.71 -1.69 10.37
C SER A 399 15.06 -0.57 9.37
N PHE A 400 16.35 -0.27 9.22
CA PHE A 400 16.77 0.81 8.33
C PHE A 400 16.65 0.44 6.85
N THR A 401 17.09 -0.76 6.45
CA THR A 401 16.92 -1.27 5.08
C THR A 401 15.46 -1.28 4.66
N SER A 402 14.54 -1.67 5.56
CA SER A 402 13.10 -1.67 5.27
C SER A 402 12.46 -0.28 5.29
N SER A 403 13.16 0.74 5.81
CA SER A 403 12.70 2.14 5.79
C SER A 403 12.89 2.81 4.42
N VAL A 404 13.77 2.25 3.57
CA VAL A 404 13.93 2.66 2.18
C VAL A 404 12.71 2.18 1.40
N TYR A 405 11.75 3.09 1.22
CA TYR A 405 10.49 2.80 0.55
C TYR A 405 10.67 2.85 -0.97
N ASP A 406 10.65 1.69 -1.61
CA ASP A 406 10.94 1.53 -3.04
C ASP A 406 9.96 0.55 -3.73
N PRO A 407 8.69 0.96 -3.93
CA PRO A 407 7.66 0.09 -4.49
C PRO A 407 7.89 -0.29 -5.97
N LEU A 408 8.71 0.48 -6.69
CA LEU A 408 9.07 0.21 -8.10
C LEU A 408 10.43 -0.52 -8.22
N GLY A 409 11.15 -0.70 -7.12
CA GLY A 409 12.45 -1.34 -7.08
C GLY A 409 13.54 -0.62 -7.87
N ILE A 410 13.49 0.72 -7.90
CA ILE A 410 14.49 1.58 -8.57
C ILE A 410 15.84 1.52 -7.83
N ALA A 411 15.81 1.45 -6.50
CA ALA A 411 16.95 1.30 -5.62
C ALA A 411 17.16 -0.16 -5.18
N ALA A 412 16.48 -1.13 -5.78
CA ALA A 412 16.50 -2.54 -5.38
C ALA A 412 17.93 -3.11 -5.30
N ILE A 413 18.79 -2.72 -6.25
CA ILE A 413 20.20 -3.13 -6.32
C ILE A 413 20.99 -2.60 -5.11
N PHE A 414 20.81 -1.32 -4.81
CA PHE A 414 21.47 -0.70 -3.68
C PHE A 414 20.99 -1.31 -2.34
N VAL A 415 19.69 -1.55 -2.21
CA VAL A 415 19.08 -2.19 -1.04
C VAL A 415 19.53 -3.65 -0.89
N LEU A 416 19.82 -4.35 -1.99
CA LEU A 416 20.29 -5.73 -1.98
C LEU A 416 21.59 -5.89 -1.18
N LYS A 417 22.52 -4.95 -1.28
CA LYS A 417 23.80 -4.98 -0.53
C LYS A 417 23.58 -5.15 0.97
N ALA A 418 22.68 -4.35 1.55
CA ALA A 418 22.31 -4.47 2.96
C ALA A 418 21.58 -5.78 3.28
N LYS A 419 20.75 -6.29 2.36
CA LYS A 419 20.09 -7.60 2.52
C LYS A 419 21.08 -8.76 2.51
N ILE A 420 22.15 -8.69 1.70
CA ILE A 420 23.23 -9.69 1.67
C ILE A 420 23.94 -9.73 3.03
N LEU A 421 24.27 -8.56 3.59
CA LEU A 421 24.85 -8.47 4.93
C LEU A 421 23.91 -9.08 5.99
N LEU A 422 22.63 -8.67 5.98
CA LEU A 422 21.64 -9.20 6.91
C LEU A 422 21.51 -10.73 6.80
N GLN A 423 21.51 -11.27 5.59
CA GLN A 423 21.49 -12.70 5.35
C GLN A 423 22.73 -13.40 5.90
N SER A 424 23.92 -12.84 5.69
CA SER A 424 25.18 -13.38 6.21
C SER A 424 25.16 -13.46 7.75
N LEU A 425 24.62 -12.43 8.41
CA LEU A 425 24.43 -12.42 9.87
C LEU A 425 23.40 -13.47 10.31
N CYS A 426 22.33 -13.68 9.54
CA CYS A 426 21.34 -14.73 9.81
C CYS A 426 21.93 -16.14 9.64
N ARG A 427 22.81 -16.38 8.64
CA ARG A 427 23.47 -17.68 8.45
C ARG A 427 24.43 -18.04 9.58
N ARG A 428 24.99 -17.03 10.26
CA ARG A 428 25.88 -17.18 11.41
C ARG A 428 25.15 -17.14 12.76
N ASP A 429 23.82 -17.05 12.74
CA ASP A 429 22.96 -17.00 13.93
C ASP A 429 23.35 -15.92 14.96
N ILE A 430 23.85 -14.77 14.49
CA ILE A 430 24.16 -13.60 15.33
C ILE A 430 22.88 -13.09 16.03
N GLY A 431 22.96 -12.63 17.28
CA GLY A 431 21.79 -12.12 18.01
C GLY A 431 21.11 -10.91 17.34
N TRP A 432 19.80 -10.74 17.55
CA TRP A 432 19.03 -9.62 16.96
C TRP A 432 19.53 -8.24 17.41
N ASP A 433 19.95 -8.15 18.66
CA ASP A 433 20.42 -6.93 19.33
C ASP A 433 21.92 -7.00 19.66
N GLU A 434 22.62 -8.00 19.12
CA GLU A 434 24.08 -8.10 19.22
C GLU A 434 24.73 -7.13 18.24
N GLU A 435 25.69 -6.33 18.72
CA GLU A 435 26.43 -5.38 17.88
C GLU A 435 27.38 -6.12 16.94
N ILE A 436 27.30 -5.80 15.66
CA ILE A 436 28.19 -6.35 14.64
C ILE A 436 29.58 -5.70 14.74
N GLN A 437 30.63 -6.46 14.44
CA GLN A 437 32.02 -6.02 14.58
C GLN A 437 32.85 -6.35 13.34
N GLY A 438 34.08 -5.82 13.30
CA GLY A 438 35.06 -6.13 12.26
C GLY A 438 34.56 -5.76 10.85
N GLU A 439 34.66 -6.71 9.92
CA GLU A 439 34.34 -6.47 8.51
C GLU A 439 32.85 -6.19 8.27
N ASP A 440 31.95 -6.83 9.03
CA ASP A 440 30.50 -6.61 8.89
C ASP A 440 30.12 -5.16 9.23
N LEU A 441 30.74 -4.60 10.27
CA LEU A 441 30.54 -3.21 10.66
C LEU A 441 31.10 -2.25 9.60
N ARG A 442 32.23 -2.62 8.98
CA ARG A 442 32.84 -1.82 7.91
C ARG A 442 31.94 -1.78 6.67
N ILE A 443 31.43 -2.93 6.23
CA ILE A 443 30.47 -3.05 5.12
C ILE A 443 29.21 -2.23 5.42
N TRP A 444 28.67 -2.34 6.64
CA TRP A 444 27.50 -1.57 7.04
C TRP A 444 27.74 -0.06 7.00
N ASN A 445 28.86 0.41 7.58
CA ASN A 445 29.20 1.82 7.59
C ASN A 445 29.46 2.38 6.19
N GLN A 446 30.05 1.58 5.31
CA GLN A 446 30.21 1.95 3.90
C GLN A 446 28.83 2.13 3.25
N TRP A 447 27.93 1.16 3.38
CA TRP A 447 26.58 1.26 2.83
C TRP A 447 25.81 2.46 3.42
N LEU A 448 25.98 2.76 4.70
CA LEU A 448 25.43 3.97 5.34
C LEU A 448 26.02 5.29 4.81
N SER A 449 27.24 5.28 4.29
CA SER A 449 27.81 6.47 3.64
C SER A 449 27.21 6.67 2.26
N GLU A 450 27.05 5.59 1.49
CA GLU A 450 26.51 5.59 0.12
C GLU A 450 24.99 5.83 0.11
N VAL A 451 24.26 5.45 1.16
CA VAL A 451 22.79 5.65 1.20
C VAL A 451 22.39 7.12 1.11
N LYS A 452 23.26 8.04 1.51
CA LYS A 452 23.03 9.48 1.36
C LYS A 452 22.98 9.91 -0.09
N ASP A 453 23.67 9.19 -0.97
CA ASP A 453 23.69 9.50 -2.39
C ASP A 453 22.36 9.11 -3.07
N LEU A 454 21.54 8.25 -2.43
CA LEU A 454 20.16 8.02 -2.88
C LEU A 454 19.31 9.30 -2.84
N ASP A 455 19.61 10.25 -1.95
CA ASP A 455 18.93 11.55 -1.94
C ASP A 455 19.23 12.38 -3.19
N GLN A 456 20.27 12.03 -3.96
CA GLN A 456 20.61 12.66 -5.24
C GLN A 456 20.07 11.89 -6.44
N LEU A 457 19.67 10.62 -6.27
CA LEU A 457 19.12 9.82 -7.35
C LEU A 457 17.79 10.42 -7.82
N ARG A 458 17.73 10.76 -9.11
CA ARG A 458 16.53 11.23 -9.79
C ARG A 458 16.27 10.35 -11.00
N ILE A 459 15.03 9.92 -11.15
CA ILE A 459 14.54 9.32 -12.40
C ILE A 459 13.37 10.15 -12.90
N ARG A 460 13.18 10.20 -14.22
CA ARG A 460 11.98 10.83 -14.78
C ARG A 460 10.74 10.07 -14.33
N ARG A 461 9.71 10.80 -13.89
CA ARG A 461 8.39 10.21 -13.66
C ARG A 461 7.86 9.73 -15.01
N CYS A 462 7.70 10.64 -15.98
CA CYS A 462 7.21 10.32 -17.32
C CYS A 462 8.17 9.40 -18.09
N TYR A 463 7.65 8.34 -18.70
CA TYR A 463 8.41 7.46 -19.60
C TYR A 463 8.79 8.15 -20.91
N LYS A 464 8.00 9.14 -21.34
CA LYS A 464 8.23 9.94 -22.54
C LYS A 464 9.10 11.15 -22.17
N PRO A 465 10.19 11.40 -22.91
CA PRO A 465 10.85 12.71 -22.87
C PRO A 465 9.87 13.85 -23.18
N SER A 466 10.13 15.05 -22.66
CA SER A 466 9.33 16.22 -23.04
C SER A 466 9.46 16.47 -24.55
N GLY A 467 8.33 16.71 -25.22
CA GLY A 467 8.28 16.87 -26.68
C GLY A 467 8.64 15.61 -27.49
N PHE A 468 8.45 14.41 -26.94
CA PHE A 468 8.78 13.15 -27.63
C PHE A 468 7.87 12.85 -28.83
N GLY A 469 6.71 13.48 -28.95
CA GLY A 469 5.81 13.24 -30.09
C GLY A 469 4.95 11.98 -29.93
N GLN A 470 4.38 11.50 -31.03
CA GLN A 470 3.50 10.35 -31.07
C GLN A 470 4.29 9.04 -31.03
N VAL A 471 4.03 8.21 -30.01
CA VAL A 471 4.65 6.88 -29.94
C VAL A 471 4.09 5.97 -31.02
N VAL A 472 4.93 5.55 -31.97
CA VAL A 472 4.58 4.59 -33.03
C VAL A 472 5.03 3.17 -32.72
N SER A 473 5.95 3.00 -31.78
CA SER A 473 6.36 1.68 -31.29
C SER A 473 6.65 1.72 -29.80
N CYS A 474 6.12 0.75 -29.08
CA CYS A 474 6.35 0.55 -27.66
C CYS A 474 6.72 -0.91 -27.43
N GLN A 475 7.88 -1.16 -26.82
CA GLN A 475 8.41 -2.48 -26.57
C GLN A 475 8.84 -2.62 -25.11
N LEU A 476 8.55 -3.77 -24.51
CA LEU A 476 8.96 -4.10 -23.16
C LEU A 476 10.18 -5.04 -23.21
N HIS A 477 11.27 -4.64 -22.57
CA HIS A 477 12.50 -5.42 -22.50
C HIS A 477 12.80 -5.77 -21.05
N ILE A 478 12.80 -7.06 -20.72
CA ILE A 478 12.96 -7.54 -19.35
C ILE A 478 14.21 -8.39 -19.28
N PHE A 479 15.17 -7.91 -18.51
CA PHE A 479 16.46 -8.55 -18.32
C PHE A 479 16.42 -9.35 -17.03
N ALA A 480 16.91 -10.58 -17.08
CA ALA A 480 17.01 -11.47 -15.94
C ALA A 480 18.46 -11.88 -15.75
N ASP A 481 18.88 -11.93 -14.49
CA ASP A 481 20.19 -12.45 -14.15
C ASP A 481 20.18 -13.15 -12.79
N ALA A 482 21.16 -14.03 -12.56
CA ALA A 482 21.41 -14.62 -11.26
C ALA A 482 22.89 -14.96 -11.00
N SER A 483 23.29 -14.80 -9.74
CA SER A 483 24.59 -15.17 -9.20
C SER A 483 24.44 -16.14 -8.02
N ASP A 484 25.55 -16.42 -7.33
CA ASP A 484 25.57 -17.19 -6.08
C ASP A 484 25.09 -16.39 -4.86
N VAL A 485 25.11 -15.05 -4.93
CA VAL A 485 24.69 -14.16 -3.84
C VAL A 485 23.25 -13.64 -4.01
N GLY A 486 22.74 -13.56 -5.24
CA GLY A 486 21.42 -13.00 -5.50
C GLY A 486 20.91 -13.25 -6.91
N TYR A 487 19.67 -12.85 -7.17
CA TYR A 487 19.06 -12.87 -8.48
C TYR A 487 18.13 -11.67 -8.64
N GLY A 488 17.95 -11.21 -9.87
CA GLY A 488 17.22 -9.98 -10.13
C GLY A 488 16.69 -9.86 -11.54
N VAL A 489 15.80 -8.89 -11.71
CA VAL A 489 15.23 -8.51 -12.99
C VAL A 489 15.18 -7.00 -13.13
N ALA A 490 15.37 -6.51 -14.35
CA ALA A 490 15.23 -5.10 -14.69
C ALA A 490 14.36 -4.97 -15.94
N ALA A 491 13.24 -4.25 -15.84
CA ALA A 491 12.31 -4.04 -16.94
C ALA A 491 12.42 -2.62 -17.49
N TYR A 492 12.61 -2.50 -18.79
CA TYR A 492 12.73 -1.25 -19.52
C TYR A 492 11.63 -1.12 -20.56
N LEU A 493 11.08 0.08 -20.66
CA LEU A 493 10.17 0.47 -21.73
C LEU A 493 10.98 1.17 -22.81
N ARG A 494 10.95 0.63 -24.03
CA ARG A 494 11.55 1.22 -25.22
C ARG A 494 10.44 1.84 -26.06
N LEU A 495 10.47 3.16 -26.17
CA LEU A 495 9.55 3.95 -26.97
C LEU A 495 10.26 4.44 -28.23
N CYS A 496 9.55 4.44 -29.35
CA CYS A 496 9.97 5.05 -30.60
C CYS A 496 8.87 5.99 -31.09
N ASP A 497 9.25 7.21 -31.45
CA ASP A 497 8.32 8.18 -32.04
C ASP A 497 8.25 8.09 -33.57
N GLU A 498 7.38 8.89 -34.17
CA GLU A 498 7.20 8.98 -35.63
C GLU A 498 8.44 9.46 -36.38
N PHE A 499 9.39 10.10 -35.69
CA PHE A 499 10.66 10.58 -36.25
C PHE A 499 11.82 9.59 -36.06
N GLY A 500 11.56 8.41 -35.47
CA GLY A 500 12.57 7.39 -35.21
C GLY A 500 13.45 7.66 -33.98
N ARG A 501 13.13 8.68 -33.16
CA ARG A 501 13.80 8.92 -31.88
C ARG A 501 13.42 7.82 -30.91
N VAL A 502 14.42 7.28 -30.22
CA VAL A 502 14.24 6.18 -29.26
C VAL A 502 14.46 6.69 -27.85
N SER A 503 13.56 6.32 -26.94
CA SER A 503 13.73 6.52 -25.50
C SER A 503 13.62 5.21 -24.76
N CYS A 504 14.56 4.95 -23.86
CA CYS A 504 14.55 3.78 -22.99
C CYS A 504 14.45 4.24 -21.54
N SER A 505 13.42 3.78 -20.84
CA SER A 505 13.13 4.18 -19.46
C SER A 505 12.99 2.95 -18.55
N LEU A 506 13.62 2.97 -17.37
CA LEU A 506 13.45 1.91 -16.36
C LEU A 506 12.01 1.96 -15.83
N VAL A 507 11.28 0.87 -16.01
CA VAL A 507 9.90 0.70 -15.53
C VAL A 507 9.92 0.27 -14.08
N THR A 508 10.63 -0.83 -13.80
CA THR A 508 10.77 -1.40 -12.47
C THR A 508 11.99 -2.33 -12.43
N GLY A 509 12.64 -2.38 -11.27
CA GLY A 509 13.67 -3.36 -10.96
C GLY A 509 13.21 -4.26 -9.82
N LYS A 510 13.76 -5.46 -9.71
CA LYS A 510 13.57 -6.33 -8.56
C LYS A 510 14.83 -7.11 -8.28
N ALA A 511 15.18 -7.25 -7.00
CA ALA A 511 16.38 -7.96 -6.58
C ALA A 511 16.13 -8.74 -5.28
N ARG A 512 16.68 -9.95 -5.19
CA ARG A 512 16.62 -10.81 -4.01
C ARG A 512 17.97 -11.45 -3.73
N VAL A 513 18.20 -11.69 -2.45
CA VAL A 513 19.33 -12.51 -1.99
C VAL A 513 19.06 -13.97 -2.32
N ALA A 514 20.12 -14.73 -2.59
CA ALA A 514 20.02 -16.17 -2.81
C ALA A 514 19.43 -16.87 -1.57
N PRO A 515 18.63 -17.93 -1.68
CA PRO A 515 18.05 -18.58 -0.51
C PRO A 515 19.11 -19.02 0.52
N LEU A 516 18.70 -19.21 1.78
CA LEU A 516 19.61 -19.73 2.81
C LEU A 516 20.09 -21.14 2.47
N LYS A 517 19.21 -21.94 1.86
CA LYS A 517 19.56 -23.26 1.32
C LYS A 517 20.31 -23.09 0.00
N LYS A 518 21.52 -23.64 -0.07
CA LYS A 518 22.36 -23.58 -1.27
C LYS A 518 21.62 -24.12 -2.50
N MET A 519 21.51 -23.27 -3.53
CA MET A 519 21.00 -23.64 -4.84
C MET A 519 22.14 -23.61 -5.87
N THR A 520 22.01 -24.38 -6.93
CA THR A 520 22.95 -24.35 -8.06
C THR A 520 22.69 -23.13 -8.94
N ILE A 521 23.73 -22.55 -9.53
CA ILE A 521 23.61 -21.37 -10.43
C ILE A 521 22.54 -21.58 -11.51
N PRO A 522 22.47 -22.72 -12.25
CA PRO A 522 21.41 -22.92 -13.25
C PRO A 522 19.98 -22.86 -12.71
N ARG A 523 19.76 -23.22 -11.43
CA ARG A 523 18.44 -23.12 -10.79
C ARG A 523 18.13 -21.68 -10.42
N MET A 524 19.14 -20.91 -10.00
CA MET A 524 19.02 -19.48 -9.71
C MET A 524 18.71 -18.69 -10.98
N GLU A 525 19.44 -18.94 -12.08
CA GLU A 525 19.20 -18.34 -13.39
C GLU A 525 17.78 -18.63 -13.88
N LEU A 526 17.32 -19.89 -13.74
CA LEU A 526 15.96 -20.28 -14.11
C LEU A 526 14.91 -19.61 -13.21
N THR A 527 15.19 -19.41 -11.92
CA THR A 527 14.34 -18.63 -11.02
C THR A 527 14.24 -17.17 -11.50
N ALA A 528 15.36 -16.51 -11.81
CA ALA A 528 15.37 -15.14 -12.36
C ALA A 528 14.53 -15.03 -13.63
N ALA A 529 14.68 -15.99 -14.55
CA ALA A 529 13.87 -16.08 -15.77
C ALA A 529 12.37 -16.24 -15.49
N THR A 530 12.00 -17.03 -14.46
CA THR A 530 10.61 -17.20 -14.03
C THR A 530 10.01 -15.89 -13.49
N ILE A 531 10.81 -15.10 -12.79
CA ILE A 531 10.37 -13.80 -12.26
C ILE A 531 10.22 -12.79 -13.39
N ALA A 532 11.10 -12.83 -14.38
CA ALA A 532 11.01 -11.94 -15.54
C ALA A 532 9.69 -12.11 -16.29
N VAL A 533 9.24 -13.35 -16.54
CA VAL A 533 7.96 -13.59 -17.23
C VAL A 533 6.75 -13.16 -16.40
N ARG A 534 6.76 -13.43 -15.09
CA ARG A 534 5.69 -12.98 -14.18
C ARG A 534 5.61 -11.47 -14.16
N LEU A 535 6.75 -10.79 -14.00
CA LEU A 535 6.82 -9.34 -14.05
C LEU A 535 6.32 -8.80 -15.40
N GLY A 536 6.73 -9.41 -16.51
CA GLY A 536 6.24 -9.03 -17.83
C GLY A 536 4.73 -9.13 -17.99
N LYS A 537 4.13 -10.17 -17.42
CA LYS A 537 2.66 -10.32 -17.38
C LYS A 537 2.00 -9.21 -16.55
N VAL A 538 2.54 -8.85 -15.38
CA VAL A 538 2.01 -7.70 -14.60
C VAL A 538 2.10 -6.42 -15.40
N LEU A 539 3.29 -6.13 -15.95
CA LEU A 539 3.54 -4.87 -16.66
C LEU A 539 2.63 -4.72 -17.88
N THR A 540 2.37 -5.81 -18.60
CA THR A 540 1.46 -5.80 -19.76
C THR A 540 0.00 -5.59 -19.36
N GLN A 541 -0.40 -5.99 -18.14
CA GLN A 541 -1.76 -5.77 -17.62
C GLN A 541 -1.96 -4.39 -17.02
N GLU A 542 -0.92 -3.82 -16.40
CA GLU A 542 -1.03 -2.57 -15.63
C GLU A 542 -0.71 -1.31 -16.46
N LEU A 543 0.15 -1.41 -17.47
CA LEU A 543 0.49 -0.28 -18.35
C LEU A 543 -0.62 -0.07 -19.38
N ASP A 544 -1.23 1.11 -19.38
CA ASP A 544 -2.19 1.55 -20.41
C ASP A 544 -1.48 2.03 -21.68
N CYS A 545 -0.67 1.18 -22.29
CA CYS A 545 -0.07 1.46 -23.58
C CYS A 545 -0.07 0.22 -24.47
N ASN A 546 -0.15 0.43 -25.78
CA ASN A 546 -0.11 -0.66 -26.74
C ASN A 546 1.33 -1.21 -26.85
N ILE A 547 1.63 -2.28 -26.10
CA ILE A 547 2.93 -2.95 -26.15
C ILE A 547 2.99 -3.84 -27.40
N HIS A 548 3.79 -3.42 -28.38
CA HIS A 548 3.94 -4.10 -29.67
C HIS A 548 4.82 -5.35 -29.58
N GLY A 549 5.61 -5.49 -28.51
CA GLY A 549 6.42 -6.67 -28.28
C GLY A 549 7.05 -6.70 -26.90
N THR A 550 7.10 -7.89 -26.32
CA THR A 550 7.76 -8.17 -25.04
C THR A 550 8.92 -9.13 -25.27
N TYR A 551 10.11 -8.75 -24.81
CA TYR A 551 11.35 -9.49 -25.00
C TYR A 551 12.00 -9.79 -23.65
N TYR A 552 12.44 -11.03 -23.48
CA TYR A 552 13.11 -11.51 -22.28
C TYR A 552 14.57 -11.78 -22.59
N TRP A 553 15.46 -11.25 -21.75
CA TRP A 553 16.91 -11.30 -21.97
C TRP A 553 17.57 -12.03 -20.81
N THR A 554 18.48 -12.94 -21.12
CA THR A 554 19.34 -13.63 -20.15
C THR A 554 20.69 -13.92 -20.79
N ASP A 555 21.74 -13.93 -20.00
CA ASP A 555 23.08 -14.39 -20.40
C ASP A 555 23.28 -15.89 -20.13
N SER A 556 22.31 -16.57 -19.51
CA SER A 556 22.35 -18.01 -19.31
C SER A 556 21.95 -18.77 -20.56
N MET A 557 22.95 -19.28 -21.27
CA MET A 557 22.74 -20.28 -22.32
C MET A 557 22.04 -21.54 -21.78
N THR A 558 22.22 -21.86 -20.49
CA THR A 558 21.57 -23.00 -19.85
C THR A 558 20.05 -22.81 -19.82
N VAL A 559 19.57 -21.63 -19.41
CA VAL A 559 18.15 -21.28 -19.42
C VAL A 559 17.60 -21.36 -20.85
N LEU A 560 18.26 -20.75 -21.83
CA LEU A 560 17.81 -20.78 -23.22
C LEU A 560 17.71 -22.22 -23.77
N ARG A 561 18.67 -23.08 -23.42
CA ARG A 561 18.65 -24.50 -23.81
C ARG A 561 17.55 -25.28 -23.09
N TYR A 562 17.29 -25.00 -21.81
CA TYR A 562 16.15 -25.59 -21.10
C TYR A 562 14.83 -25.22 -21.77
N LEU A 563 14.66 -23.95 -22.13
CA LEU A 563 13.45 -23.48 -22.79
C LEU A 563 13.30 -24.07 -24.19
N ALA A 564 14.37 -24.27 -24.95
CA ALA A 564 14.30 -24.89 -26.28
C ALA A 564 14.11 -26.42 -26.27
N ASN A 565 14.19 -27.08 -25.12
CA ASN A 565 14.20 -28.54 -25.05
C ASN A 565 12.80 -29.15 -24.95
N GLU A 566 12.40 -29.91 -25.96
CA GLU A 566 11.07 -30.54 -26.04
C GLU A 566 11.06 -32.03 -25.69
N SER A 567 12.22 -32.67 -25.49
CA SER A 567 12.33 -34.14 -25.44
C SER A 567 12.85 -34.71 -24.12
N CYS A 568 13.63 -33.93 -23.34
CA CYS A 568 14.23 -34.43 -22.11
C CYS A 568 13.30 -34.31 -20.90
N ARG A 569 13.40 -35.28 -19.99
CA ARG A 569 12.76 -35.21 -18.67
C ARG A 569 13.57 -34.33 -17.74
N PHE A 570 12.89 -33.40 -17.07
CA PHE A 570 13.49 -32.54 -16.05
C PHE A 570 13.11 -32.99 -14.64
N GLN A 571 13.97 -32.66 -13.67
CA GLN A 571 13.59 -32.72 -12.25
C GLN A 571 12.45 -31.74 -11.97
N THR A 572 11.57 -32.05 -11.02
CA THR A 572 10.36 -31.28 -10.70
C THR A 572 10.59 -29.77 -10.55
N PHE A 573 11.68 -29.36 -9.89
CA PHE A 573 12.02 -27.93 -9.77
C PHE A 573 12.17 -27.26 -11.14
N VAL A 574 12.96 -27.86 -12.03
CA VAL A 574 13.23 -27.32 -13.36
C VAL A 574 11.99 -27.40 -14.24
N ALA A 575 11.29 -28.54 -14.21
CA ALA A 575 10.05 -28.76 -14.97
C ALA A 575 8.99 -27.69 -14.65
N ASN A 576 8.72 -27.44 -13.37
CA ASN A 576 7.69 -26.50 -12.95
C ASN A 576 7.99 -25.05 -13.39
N ARG A 577 9.27 -24.64 -13.37
CA ARG A 577 9.67 -23.28 -13.76
C ARG A 577 9.66 -23.10 -15.28
N ILE A 578 10.09 -24.12 -16.03
CA ILE A 578 9.96 -24.14 -17.49
C ILE A 578 8.48 -24.06 -17.90
N ALA A 579 7.59 -24.78 -17.21
CA ALA A 579 6.15 -24.70 -17.47
C ALA A 579 5.64 -23.26 -17.29
N ILE A 580 5.91 -22.62 -16.15
CA ILE A 580 5.53 -21.21 -15.92
C ILE A 580 6.07 -20.28 -17.02
N ILE A 581 7.32 -20.46 -17.42
CA ILE A 581 7.94 -19.63 -18.48
C ILE A 581 7.26 -19.84 -19.82
N ARG A 582 6.97 -21.09 -20.20
CA ARG A 582 6.34 -21.42 -21.48
C ARG A 582 4.85 -21.06 -21.53
N ASP A 583 4.17 -21.09 -20.38
CA ASP A 583 2.77 -20.67 -20.29
C ASP A 583 2.62 -19.15 -20.43
N ALA A 584 3.63 -18.38 -20.01
CA ALA A 584 3.63 -16.92 -20.05
C ALA A 584 4.38 -16.31 -21.26
N SER A 585 5.19 -17.08 -21.99
CA SER A 585 6.03 -16.57 -23.08
C SER A 585 6.38 -17.64 -24.12
N CYS A 586 6.73 -17.23 -25.34
CA CYS A 586 7.24 -18.12 -26.38
C CYS A 586 8.76 -17.99 -26.57
N LEU A 587 9.38 -19.01 -27.18
CA LEU A 587 10.84 -19.06 -27.36
C LEU A 587 11.40 -17.89 -28.18
N GLN A 588 10.62 -17.37 -29.12
CA GLN A 588 11.04 -16.27 -29.97
C GLN A 588 11.21 -14.95 -29.20
N GLN A 589 10.56 -14.82 -28.03
CA GLN A 589 10.70 -13.66 -27.16
C GLN A 589 11.98 -13.70 -26.33
N TRP A 590 12.59 -14.88 -26.14
CA TRP A 590 13.82 -15.05 -25.38
C TRP A 590 15.05 -14.79 -26.23
N LYS A 591 15.95 -13.96 -25.70
CA LYS A 591 17.17 -13.52 -26.36
C LYS A 591 18.36 -13.66 -25.43
N TYR A 592 19.50 -13.96 -26.03
CA TYR A 592 20.79 -13.92 -25.34
C TYR A 592 21.27 -12.48 -25.25
N VAL A 593 21.76 -12.08 -24.08
CA VAL A 593 22.52 -10.85 -23.86
C VAL A 593 23.86 -11.22 -23.25
N ASN A 594 24.95 -10.54 -23.61
CA ASN A 594 26.23 -10.74 -22.91
C ASN A 594 26.13 -10.10 -21.52
N THR A 595 26.67 -10.76 -20.48
CA THR A 595 26.69 -10.27 -19.08
C THR A 595 27.11 -8.79 -18.96
N LYS A 596 28.13 -8.35 -19.72
CA LYS A 596 28.61 -6.96 -19.70
C LYS A 596 27.58 -5.92 -20.15
N PHE A 597 26.55 -6.34 -20.88
CA PHE A 597 25.47 -5.50 -21.37
C PHE A 597 24.13 -5.85 -20.70
N ASN A 598 24.15 -6.72 -19.69
CA ASN A 598 22.95 -7.12 -18.96
C ASN A 598 22.72 -6.14 -17.79
N PRO A 599 21.73 -5.24 -17.84
CA PRO A 599 21.47 -4.31 -16.74
C PRO A 599 21.00 -5.03 -15.46
N ALA A 600 20.56 -6.29 -15.55
CA ALA A 600 20.23 -7.09 -14.38
C ALA A 600 21.47 -7.63 -13.64
N ASP A 601 22.66 -7.62 -14.25
CA ASP A 601 23.92 -8.07 -13.60
C ASP A 601 24.26 -7.25 -12.36
N CYS A 602 24.01 -5.94 -12.40
CA CYS A 602 24.14 -5.09 -11.23
C CYS A 602 23.25 -5.58 -10.07
N ALA A 603 22.06 -6.12 -10.38
CA ALA A 603 21.10 -6.63 -9.40
C ALA A 603 21.48 -8.00 -8.81
N THR A 604 22.57 -8.63 -9.28
CA THR A 604 23.02 -9.95 -8.81
C THR A 604 24.42 -9.91 -8.23
N CYS A 605 25.26 -8.98 -8.66
CA CYS A 605 26.61 -8.80 -8.13
C CYS A 605 26.63 -8.03 -6.80
N GLY A 606 25.59 -7.22 -6.51
CA GLY A 606 25.56 -6.39 -5.30
C GLY A 606 26.71 -5.39 -5.23
N GLN A 607 27.22 -4.95 -6.39
CA GLN A 607 28.32 -3.99 -6.54
C GLN A 607 27.82 -2.64 -7.05
#